data_AF-A0A936KDA0-F1
#
_entry.id   AF-A0A936KDA0-F1
#
_cell.length_a   1.000
_cell.length_b   1.000
_cell.length_c   1.000
_cell.angle_alpha   90.00
_cell.angle_beta   90.00
_cell.angle_gamma   90.00
#
_symmetry.space_group_name_H-M   'P 1'
#
loop_
_entity.id
_entity.type
_entity.pdbx_description
1 polymer ?
#
loop_
_entity_poly.entity_id
_entity_poly.type
_entity_poly.pdbx_seq_one_letter_code
_entity_poly.pdbx_strand_id
1 'polypeptide(L)'
;MRVNARFDAEAEQQVTYLAEVTGMGVSEVLRTSVQHYYDAVRARRSGLKHLGAFIGQGSSGRSDIAGSYKDRLAESWDDKHAPLPARGAAHDPAPPWPAPSKAASKKGAA
;
A
#
# COMPACT_ATOMS: atom_id res chain seq x y z
N MET A 1 12.95 20.32 18.77
CA MET A 1 11.57 20.45 19.30
C MET A 1 11.63 20.28 20.82
N ARG A 2 10.87 21.08 21.60
CA ARG A 2 10.74 20.90 23.06
C ARG A 2 9.37 20.31 23.34
N VAL A 3 9.30 19.37 24.28
CA VAL A 3 8.05 18.68 24.67
C VAL A 3 7.93 18.76 26.18
N ASN A 4 6.77 19.21 26.66
CA ASN A 4 6.41 19.15 28.08
C ASN A 4 5.47 17.96 28.26
N ALA A 5 5.87 16.98 29.06
CA ALA A 5 5.08 15.80 29.37
C ALA A 5 4.82 15.73 30.88
N ARG A 6 3.69 15.13 31.26
CA ARG A 6 3.37 14.81 32.66
C ARG A 6 3.52 13.30 32.83
N PHE A 7 4.20 12.91 33.89
CA PHE A 7 4.33 11.51 34.28
C PHE A 7 3.41 11.24 35.47
N ASP A 8 2.94 10.01 35.56
CA ASP A 8 2.35 9.49 36.78
C ASP A 8 3.46 9.02 37.73
N ALA A 9 3.09 8.73 38.98
CA ALA A 9 4.05 8.37 40.02
C ALA A 9 4.85 7.10 39.68
N GLU A 10 4.23 6.14 38.98
CA GLU A 10 4.91 4.92 38.56
C GLU A 10 5.97 5.19 37.48
N ALA A 11 5.65 5.99 36.46
CA ALA A 11 6.62 6.32 35.42
C ALA A 11 7.77 7.18 35.96
N GLU A 12 7.52 8.07 36.93
CA GLU A 12 8.59 8.81 37.61
C GLU A 12 9.57 7.87 38.33
N GLN A 13 9.07 6.86 39.03
CA GLN A 13 9.92 5.86 39.69
C GLN A 13 10.74 5.04 38.68
N GLN A 14 10.13 4.63 37.56
CA GLN A 14 10.82 3.89 36.52
C GLN A 14 11.95 4.70 35.88
N VAL A 15 11.72 5.99 35.60
CA VAL A 15 12.74 6.87 35.03
C VAL A 15 13.88 7.10 36.02
N THR A 16 13.55 7.26 37.31
CA THR A 16 14.55 7.41 38.39
C THR A 16 15.41 6.16 38.51
N TYR A 17 14.79 4.99 38.55
CA TYR A 17 15.48 3.70 38.59
C TYR A 17 16.42 3.53 37.38
N LEU A 18 15.96 3.85 36.17
CA LEU A 18 16.79 3.75 34.98
C LEU A 18 17.98 4.71 35.06
N ALA A 19 17.78 5.96 35.51
CA ALA A 19 18.86 6.92 35.69
C ALA A 19 19.91 6.42 36.69
N GLU A 20 19.49 5.83 37.81
CA GLU A 20 20.38 5.27 38.83
C GLU A 20 21.17 4.07 38.31
N VAL A 21 20.51 3.10 37.68
CA VAL A 21 21.16 1.86 37.23
C VAL A 21 22.09 2.10 36.05
N THR A 22 21.75 3.01 35.14
CA THR A 22 22.60 3.29 33.98
C THR A 22 23.61 4.40 34.24
N GLY A 23 23.49 5.14 35.35
CA GLY A 23 24.28 6.34 35.63
C GLY A 23 24.04 7.49 34.62
N MET A 24 22.94 7.44 33.87
CA MET A 24 22.62 8.44 32.85
C MET A 24 21.77 9.56 33.45
N GLY A 25 21.90 10.78 32.93
CA GLY A 25 20.98 11.86 33.28
C GLY A 25 19.55 11.56 32.79
N VAL A 26 18.55 12.04 33.51
CA VAL A 26 17.11 11.83 33.19
C VAL A 26 16.78 12.19 31.74
N SER A 27 17.30 13.32 31.23
CA SER A 27 17.10 13.75 29.84
C SER A 27 17.65 12.76 28.82
N GLU A 28 18.73 12.08 29.14
CA GLU A 28 19.40 11.11 28.26
C GLU A 28 18.69 9.76 28.28
N VAL A 29 18.24 9.33 29.46
CA VAL A 29 17.33 8.18 29.62
C VAL A 29 16.09 8.39 28.75
N LEU A 30 15.41 9.54 28.88
CA LEU A 30 14.20 9.83 28.12
C LEU A 30 14.45 9.86 26.61
N ARG A 31 15.55 10.48 26.17
CA ARG A 31 15.92 10.50 24.74
C ARG A 31 16.11 9.08 24.20
N THR A 32 16.83 8.25 24.93
CA THR A 32 17.14 6.88 24.54
C THR A 32 15.89 6.01 24.52
N SER A 33 15.02 6.14 25.53
CA SER A 33 13.74 5.42 25.60
C SER A 33 12.81 5.78 24.44
N VAL A 34 12.70 7.07 24.08
CA VAL A 34 11.89 7.50 22.93
C VAL A 34 12.46 6.96 21.62
N GLN A 35 13.78 7.01 21.45
CA GLN A 35 14.45 6.45 20.27
C GLN A 35 14.18 4.93 20.15
N HIS A 36 14.36 4.19 21.24
CA HIS A 36 14.11 2.76 21.28
C HIS A 36 12.64 2.41 20.96
N TYR A 37 11.69 3.18 21.52
CA TYR A 37 10.27 3.02 21.18
C TYR A 37 10.01 3.28 19.69
N TYR A 38 10.56 4.36 19.13
CA TYR A 38 10.41 4.68 17.72
C TYR A 38 10.96 3.57 16.82
N ASP A 39 12.15 3.06 17.12
CA ASP A 39 12.78 1.99 16.34
C ASP A 39 11.97 0.69 16.41
N ALA A 40 11.44 0.34 17.60
CA ALA A 40 10.56 -0.80 17.77
C ALA A 40 9.25 -0.66 16.97
N VAL A 41 8.62 0.52 17.00
CA VAL A 41 7.41 0.80 16.22
C VAL A 41 7.70 0.80 14.73
N ARG A 42 8.81 1.39 14.30
CA ARG A 42 9.25 1.43 12.89
C ARG A 42 9.51 0.03 12.36
N ALA A 43 10.18 -0.82 13.14
CA ALA A 43 10.42 -2.21 12.79
C ALA A 43 9.10 -2.99 12.64
N ARG A 44 8.15 -2.81 13.57
CA ARG A 44 6.82 -3.44 13.52
C ARG A 44 5.98 -2.98 12.32
N ARG A 45 6.10 -1.70 11.93
CA ARG A 45 5.38 -1.13 10.78
C ARG A 45 5.98 -1.53 9.43
N SER A 46 7.11 -2.24 9.42
CA SER A 46 7.67 -2.87 8.21
C SER A 46 6.95 -4.16 7.77
N GLY A 47 5.70 -4.35 8.22
CA GLY A 47 4.78 -5.34 7.68
C GLY A 47 4.61 -5.14 6.17
N LEU A 48 4.93 -6.18 5.42
CA LEU A 48 4.91 -6.25 3.95
C LEU A 48 5.82 -5.20 3.28
N LYS A 49 7.14 -5.30 3.52
CA LYS A 49 8.18 -4.50 2.83
C LYS A 49 7.99 -4.41 1.30
N HIS A 50 7.40 -5.43 0.68
CA HIS A 50 7.09 -5.46 -0.75
C HIS A 50 5.96 -4.50 -1.14
N LEU A 51 5.07 -4.12 -0.22
CA LEU A 51 4.04 -3.11 -0.47
C LEU A 51 4.52 -1.68 -0.32
N GLY A 52 5.69 -1.47 0.31
CA GLY A 52 6.33 -0.15 0.39
C GLY A 52 6.60 0.45 -0.99
N ALA A 53 6.88 -0.39 -1.99
CA ALA A 53 7.06 0.02 -3.38
C ALA A 53 5.78 0.61 -4.01
N PHE A 54 4.60 0.35 -3.45
CA PHE A 54 3.32 0.88 -3.93
C PHE A 54 2.87 2.15 -3.20
N ILE A 55 3.53 2.55 -2.11
CA ILE A 55 3.24 3.81 -1.40
C ILE A 55 3.69 4.98 -2.30
N GLY A 56 2.76 5.88 -2.63
CA GLY A 56 3.05 7.02 -3.50
C GLY A 56 3.08 6.71 -5.00
N GLN A 57 2.85 5.46 -5.41
CA GLN A 57 2.67 5.08 -6.84
C GLN A 57 1.32 5.53 -7.42
N GLY A 58 0.53 6.30 -6.68
CA GLY A 58 -0.65 7.02 -7.16
C GLY A 58 -0.30 8.17 -8.10
N SER A 59 0.53 7.93 -9.11
CA SER A 59 0.86 8.85 -10.20
C SER A 59 -0.07 8.59 -11.40
N SER A 60 -1.36 8.38 -11.16
CA SER A 60 -2.36 8.39 -12.25
C SER A 60 -2.67 9.81 -12.73
N GLY A 61 -2.05 10.84 -12.12
CA GLY A 61 -2.37 12.26 -12.31
C GLY A 61 -3.66 12.70 -11.63
N ARG A 62 -4.37 11.80 -10.95
CA ARG A 62 -5.70 12.06 -10.35
C ARG A 62 -5.61 12.03 -8.83
N SER A 63 -5.22 13.16 -8.25
CA SER A 63 -5.15 13.36 -6.79
C SER A 63 -6.54 13.51 -6.13
N ASP A 64 -7.58 13.70 -6.94
CA ASP A 64 -8.98 13.91 -6.53
C ASP A 64 -9.77 12.61 -6.29
N ILE A 65 -9.19 11.44 -6.60
CA ILE A 65 -9.90 10.16 -6.55
C ILE A 65 -10.39 9.85 -5.14
N ALA A 66 -9.61 10.13 -4.11
CA ALA A 66 -10.03 9.85 -2.73
C ALA A 66 -11.27 10.66 -2.32
N GLY A 67 -11.42 11.89 -2.84
CA GLY A 67 -12.56 12.76 -2.57
C GLY A 67 -13.81 12.41 -3.40
N SER A 68 -13.62 11.98 -4.66
CA SER A 68 -14.70 11.68 -5.61
C SER A 68 -14.99 10.18 -5.78
N TYR A 69 -14.40 9.31 -4.94
CA TYR A 69 -14.46 7.86 -5.11
C TYR A 69 -15.89 7.33 -5.20
N LYS A 70 -16.78 7.81 -4.32
CA LYS A 70 -18.17 7.35 -4.28
C LYS A 70 -18.97 7.79 -5.50
N ASP A 71 -18.74 9.00 -5.97
CA ASP A 71 -19.40 9.54 -7.17
C ASP A 71 -18.96 8.77 -8.41
N ARG A 72 -17.65 8.50 -8.55
CA ARG A 72 -17.08 7.68 -9.63
C ARG A 72 -17.57 6.24 -9.57
N LEU A 73 -17.75 5.69 -8.37
CA LEU A 73 -18.30 4.35 -8.19
C LEU A 73 -19.76 4.30 -8.64
N ALA A 74 -20.56 5.29 -8.25
CA ALA A 74 -21.96 5.41 -8.67
C ALA A 74 -22.08 5.57 -10.19
N GLU A 75 -21.31 6.47 -10.80
CA GLU A 75 -21.23 6.65 -12.26
C GLU A 75 -20.89 5.33 -12.98
N SER A 76 -19.86 4.61 -12.49
CA SER A 76 -19.47 3.32 -13.08
C SER A 76 -20.52 2.22 -12.91
N TRP A 77 -21.35 2.33 -11.88
CA TRP A 77 -22.44 1.40 -11.60
C TRP A 77 -23.61 1.67 -12.54
N ASP A 78 -23.99 2.94 -12.66
CA ASP A 78 -25.02 3.40 -13.57
C ASP A 78 -24.66 3.05 -15.02
N ASP A 79 -23.42 3.25 -15.46
CA ASP A 79 -22.96 2.89 -16.82
C ASP A 79 -23.09 1.38 -17.12
N LYS A 80 -22.80 0.51 -16.14
CA LYS A 80 -22.91 -0.95 -16.32
C LYS A 80 -24.35 -1.43 -16.42
N HIS A 81 -25.25 -0.70 -15.76
CA HIS A 81 -26.66 -1.02 -15.67
C HIS A 81 -27.54 -0.11 -16.53
N ALA A 82 -26.93 0.82 -17.25
CA ALA A 82 -27.60 1.65 -18.22
C ALA A 82 -28.22 0.73 -19.29
N PRO A 83 -29.48 0.96 -19.66
CA PRO A 83 -30.11 0.19 -20.73
C PRO A 83 -29.29 0.41 -22.00
N LEU A 84 -28.65 -0.65 -22.50
CA LEU A 84 -27.95 -0.56 -23.78
C LEU A 84 -28.96 -0.07 -24.83
N PRO A 85 -28.62 0.92 -25.68
CA PRO A 85 -29.40 1.10 -26.90
C PRO A 85 -29.37 -0.23 -27.65
N ALA A 86 -30.50 -0.64 -28.23
CA ALA A 86 -30.68 -1.92 -28.90
C ALA A 86 -29.63 -2.16 -30.00
N ARG A 87 -28.43 -2.57 -29.60
CA ARG A 87 -27.40 -3.11 -30.47
C ARG A 87 -27.78 -4.57 -30.61
N GLY A 88 -28.34 -4.91 -31.77
CA GLY A 88 -28.60 -6.29 -32.13
C GLY A 88 -27.35 -7.12 -31.81
N ALA A 89 -27.51 -8.08 -30.90
CA ALA A 89 -26.48 -9.03 -30.56
C ALA A 89 -26.30 -10.00 -31.73
N ALA A 90 -25.63 -9.56 -32.80
CA ALA A 90 -25.06 -10.44 -33.80
C ALA A 90 -23.61 -10.72 -33.36
N HIS A 91 -23.43 -11.69 -32.47
CA HIS A 91 -22.13 -12.34 -32.33
C HIS A 91 -22.13 -13.47 -33.37
N ASP A 92 -21.40 -13.31 -34.47
CA ASP A 92 -21.10 -14.44 -35.35
C ASP A 92 -20.36 -15.50 -34.52
N PRO A 93 -20.82 -16.76 -34.45
CA PRO A 93 -20.17 -17.76 -33.63
C PRO A 93 -18.73 -17.98 -34.09
N ALA A 94 -17.77 -17.66 -33.21
CA ALA A 94 -16.37 -17.97 -33.45
C ALA A 94 -16.22 -19.50 -33.54
N PRO A 95 -15.63 -20.04 -34.63
CA PRO A 95 -15.49 -21.49 -34.78
C PRO A 95 -14.55 -22.07 -33.70
N PRO A 96 -14.84 -23.28 -33.17
CA PRO A 96 -14.28 -23.76 -31.91
C PRO A 96 -12.84 -24.33 -31.95
N TRP A 97 -12.05 -24.17 -33.01
CA TRP A 97 -10.74 -24.84 -33.11
C TRP A 97 -9.64 -24.00 -33.77
N PRO A 98 -8.37 -24.07 -33.30
CA PRO A 98 -7.26 -23.36 -33.93
C PRO A 98 -6.91 -23.98 -35.29
N ALA A 99 -6.67 -23.12 -36.29
CA ALA A 99 -6.25 -23.52 -37.63
C ALA A 99 -4.90 -24.26 -37.59
N PRO A 100 -4.70 -25.33 -38.40
CA PRO A 100 -3.43 -26.03 -38.46
C PRO A 100 -2.34 -25.09 -39.01
N SER A 101 -1.24 -24.96 -38.28
CA SER A 101 -0.07 -24.22 -38.73
C SER A 101 0.51 -24.87 -39.99
N LYS A 102 0.71 -24.09 -41.06
CA LYS A 102 1.44 -24.57 -42.24
C LYS A 102 2.88 -24.84 -41.83
N ALA A 103 3.21 -26.11 -41.66
CA ALA A 103 4.58 -26.57 -41.47
C ALA A 103 5.48 -26.07 -42.61
N ALA A 104 6.63 -25.52 -42.22
CA ALA A 104 7.67 -25.01 -43.09
C ALA A 104 8.17 -26.09 -44.06
N SER A 105 8.06 -25.86 -45.38
CA SER A 105 8.77 -26.66 -46.37
C SER A 105 10.22 -26.17 -46.46
N LYS A 106 11.14 -26.84 -45.76
CA LYS A 106 12.55 -26.85 -46.17
C LYS A 106 12.66 -27.64 -47.48
N LYS A 107 13.09 -26.99 -48.56
CA LYS A 107 13.73 -27.66 -49.69
C LYS A 107 15.16 -27.14 -49.80
N GLY A 108 16.11 -28.01 -49.46
CA GLY A 108 17.51 -27.86 -49.86
C GLY A 108 17.62 -28.10 -51.37
N ALA A 109 18.38 -27.25 -52.05
CA ALA A 109 18.86 -27.47 -53.40
C ALA A 109 20.27 -28.07 -53.27
N ALA A 110 20.47 -29.20 -53.94
CA ALA A 110 21.78 -29.70 -54.35
C ALA A 110 22.14 -29.08 -55.69
#